data_AF-A0A2E9GLU2-F1
#
_entry.id   AF-A0A2E9GLU2-F1
#
_cell.length_a   1.000
_cell.length_b   1.000
_cell.length_c   1.000
_cell.angle_alpha   90.00
_cell.angle_beta   90.00
_cell.angle_gamma   90.00
#
_symmetry.space_group_name_H-M   'P 1'
#
loop_
_entity.id
_entity.type
_entity.pdbx_description
1 polymer ?
#
loop_
_entity_poly.entity_id
_entity_poly.type
_entity_poly.pdbx_seq_one_letter_code
_entity_poly.pdbx_strand_id
1 'polypeptide(L)'
;MNRPQDRSVNRPQDPGREPRFAPKTHEPTWAPHGPARLSQLPPGVTTTITANPALPGLFAAPPAHGYETRRPEKTVLHAVVREQLESFLSRAHERDRPVPHFIEREFRAYLACGVLAHGFLRLHCDECRLDRLVPFSCKRRGFCPACGGRRMADTAAHLVDCVLPEVPVRQWVLTLPYPLRYRCAYDATLTSQVLRAFLRALFAGLRRRARHRWKTAHSQCGAVTFIQRFGSALNLNLHFHTLALDGVYTGGFDTAMRFLPLPAPSGDEISSVLAGTARRLARLLASRAEGDDDTLARDEPLLATLAAASLRTRVATGQRAGERWQRLGDPVEPQIAGADPEASPRVPQHDGMSLHADVAVPARDRRRLERLCRYVARPPLAHGRLEVKPDTRLALRLKTRWRDGTTHILMERHELLERLTPLVPPPRAHQVRYHGVLAPCASARARIVPGPRPAPEPAGPQAAEPIFAASLEPEEMAHGGQKASSHTNETGSGDFDSATRAPTSASDPWAARRAREAQRATHRRRLPWAELLQRVFEVDALRCPRCGARMRVVSAIEDPAVARKILACLDLPARAPPLEPASGEPLGSAHGSEVWAEHPPWTFDQTPPDGDDPA
;
A
#
# COMPACT_ATOMS: atom_id res chain seq x y z
N MET A 1 7.46 -7.29 -83.41
CA MET A 1 8.50 -6.24 -83.32
C MET A 1 8.97 -6.14 -81.88
N ASN A 2 10.26 -6.39 -81.69
CA ASN A 2 11.16 -6.16 -80.54
C ASN A 2 10.71 -6.33 -79.07
N ARG A 3 11.27 -7.40 -78.47
CA ARG A 3 11.87 -7.51 -77.11
C ARG A 3 13.11 -6.58 -76.96
N PRO A 4 13.86 -6.54 -75.83
CA PRO A 4 13.56 -6.67 -74.38
C PRO A 4 14.33 -5.65 -73.47
N GLN A 5 14.12 -5.77 -72.14
CA GLN A 5 14.92 -5.45 -70.93
C GLN A 5 16.31 -4.76 -71.04
N ASP A 6 16.64 -3.79 -70.16
CA ASP A 6 17.57 -4.00 -69.01
C ASP A 6 17.71 -2.81 -67.99
N ARG A 7 18.24 -3.18 -66.82
CA ARG A 7 18.87 -2.53 -65.64
C ARG A 7 19.85 -1.37 -65.97
N SER A 8 20.44 -0.53 -65.10
CA SER A 8 20.43 -0.18 -63.66
C SER A 8 21.51 0.93 -63.43
N VAL A 9 21.50 1.58 -62.26
CA VAL A 9 22.62 2.28 -61.53
C VAL A 9 23.19 3.63 -62.03
N ASN A 10 23.10 4.69 -61.20
CA ASN A 10 24.27 5.41 -60.65
C ASN A 10 23.93 6.50 -59.60
N ARG A 11 24.79 6.60 -58.57
CA ARG A 11 25.07 7.71 -57.63
C ARG A 11 26.61 7.94 -57.72
N PRO A 12 27.29 8.98 -57.17
CA PRO A 12 26.89 10.20 -56.43
C PRO A 12 27.67 11.50 -56.84
N GLN A 13 27.36 12.67 -56.24
CA GLN A 13 28.31 13.62 -55.59
C GLN A 13 27.66 14.98 -55.21
N ASP A 14 28.02 15.45 -54.00
CA ASP A 14 27.82 16.76 -53.31
C ASP A 14 28.97 17.73 -53.75
N PRO A 15 29.03 19.09 -53.56
CA PRO A 15 28.54 19.91 -52.42
C PRO A 15 28.09 21.38 -52.68
N GLY A 16 27.47 22.04 -51.68
CA GLY A 16 27.69 23.49 -51.42
C GLY A 16 26.48 24.44 -51.24
N ARG A 17 26.28 24.86 -49.98
CA ARG A 17 25.76 26.16 -49.45
C ARG A 17 24.27 26.60 -49.63
N GLU A 18 23.61 26.62 -48.45
CA GLU A 18 22.48 27.41 -47.90
C GLU A 18 22.15 28.81 -48.49
N PRO A 19 20.88 29.30 -48.40
CA PRO A 19 20.37 29.87 -47.13
C PRO A 19 18.89 29.61 -46.75
N ARG A 20 18.73 29.20 -45.48
CA ARG A 20 17.85 29.71 -44.39
C ARG A 20 16.56 30.47 -44.75
N PHE A 21 15.42 29.96 -44.27
CA PHE A 21 14.56 30.61 -43.24
C PHE A 21 13.43 29.63 -42.85
N ALA A 22 13.40 29.22 -41.58
CA ALA A 22 12.32 28.42 -40.98
C ALA A 22 11.65 29.21 -39.84
N PRO A 23 10.31 29.23 -39.73
CA PRO A 23 9.61 29.79 -38.59
C PRO A 23 9.63 28.83 -37.39
N LYS A 24 9.85 29.41 -36.21
CA LYS A 24 10.00 28.74 -34.92
C LYS A 24 8.66 28.27 -34.35
N THR A 25 8.57 26.99 -33.98
CA THR A 25 7.62 26.51 -32.97
C THR A 25 8.40 25.87 -31.83
N HIS A 26 8.26 26.43 -30.63
CA HIS A 26 8.90 25.96 -29.40
C HIS A 26 8.21 24.69 -28.89
N GLU A 27 8.92 23.56 -28.93
CA GLU A 27 8.65 22.39 -28.09
C GLU A 27 9.72 22.32 -26.98
N PRO A 28 9.35 22.11 -25.70
CA PRO A 28 10.33 21.96 -24.63
C PRO A 28 10.97 20.57 -24.66
N THR A 29 12.24 20.51 -25.05
CA THR A 29 13.11 19.34 -24.98
C THR A 29 13.65 19.15 -23.56
N TRP A 30 13.29 18.04 -22.91
CA TRP A 30 13.97 17.58 -21.69
C TRP A 30 15.06 16.56 -22.09
N ALA A 31 16.31 17.01 -22.12
CA ALA A 31 17.47 16.12 -22.26
C ALA A 31 17.79 15.46 -20.90
N PRO A 32 18.11 14.16 -20.86
CA PRO A 32 18.49 13.48 -19.64
C PRO A 32 19.94 13.82 -19.28
N HIS A 33 20.15 14.51 -18.16
CA HIS A 33 21.49 14.60 -17.56
C HIS A 33 21.93 13.20 -17.11
N GLY A 34 23.03 12.73 -17.72
CA GLY A 34 23.67 11.46 -17.39
C GLY A 34 24.25 11.43 -15.96
N PRO A 35 24.49 10.24 -15.40
CA PRO A 35 24.99 10.10 -14.04
C PRO A 35 26.44 10.57 -13.94
N ALA A 36 26.70 11.50 -13.03
CA ALA A 36 28.05 11.86 -12.63
C ALA A 36 28.76 10.63 -12.04
N ARG A 37 29.96 10.33 -12.57
CA ARG A 37 30.86 9.28 -12.09
C ARG A 37 31.31 9.61 -10.66
N LEU A 38 30.91 8.81 -9.68
CA LEU A 38 31.54 8.75 -8.36
C LEU A 38 32.48 7.54 -8.33
N SER A 39 33.70 7.75 -8.80
CA SER A 39 34.82 6.87 -8.55
C SER A 39 35.91 7.69 -7.87
N GLN A 40 36.41 7.19 -6.73
CA GLN A 40 37.52 7.68 -5.91
C GLN A 40 37.14 8.56 -4.70
N LEU A 41 36.90 7.91 -3.56
CA LEU A 41 37.19 8.46 -2.23
C LEU A 41 37.95 7.39 -1.42
N PRO A 42 39.03 7.76 -0.69
CA PRO A 42 39.82 6.82 0.10
C PRO A 42 39.05 6.35 1.36
N PRO A 43 39.37 5.16 1.92
CA PRO A 43 38.70 4.66 3.12
C PRO A 43 39.23 5.41 4.35
N GLY A 44 38.35 6.03 5.15
CA GLY A 44 38.74 6.51 6.48
C GLY A 44 38.14 7.82 7.00
N VAL A 45 37.06 8.37 6.44
CA VAL A 45 36.44 9.59 7.00
C VAL A 45 34.99 9.33 7.42
N THR A 46 34.77 9.37 8.74
CA THR A 46 33.45 9.44 9.36
C THR A 46 32.85 10.83 9.10
N THR A 47 31.99 10.97 8.10
CA THR A 47 31.29 12.24 7.86
C THR A 47 30.13 12.37 8.84
N THR A 48 30.38 13.08 9.94
CA THR A 48 29.36 13.68 10.81
C THR A 48 28.57 14.69 9.98
N ILE A 49 27.32 14.38 9.65
CA ILE A 49 26.40 15.37 9.04
C ILE A 49 25.91 16.26 10.18
N THR A 50 26.47 17.47 10.26
CA THR A 50 26.07 18.52 11.18
C THR A 50 24.63 18.93 10.92
N ALA A 51 23.79 18.83 11.94
CA ALA A 51 22.42 19.34 11.93
C ALA A 51 22.44 20.86 11.79
N ASN A 52 21.67 21.41 10.85
CA ASN A 52 21.45 22.84 10.74
C ASN A 52 20.34 23.24 11.75
N PRO A 53 20.59 24.10 12.75
CA PRO A 53 19.58 24.55 13.69
C PRO A 53 18.89 25.83 13.20
N ALA A 54 17.65 26.02 13.68
CA ALA A 54 16.78 27.19 13.53
C ALA A 54 15.98 27.33 12.22
N LEU A 55 14.67 27.09 12.34
CA LEU A 55 13.64 28.11 12.09
C LEU A 55 12.39 27.79 12.96
N PRO A 56 11.83 28.76 13.70
CA PRO A 56 10.62 28.60 14.51
C PRO A 56 9.35 28.86 13.68
N GLY A 57 8.25 28.19 14.02
CA GLY A 57 6.90 28.51 13.55
C GLY A 57 6.43 27.78 12.29
N LEU A 58 6.02 26.52 12.42
CA LEU A 58 5.29 25.81 11.35
C LEU A 58 3.85 26.31 11.24
N PHE A 59 3.63 27.36 10.45
CA PHE A 59 2.41 27.44 9.66
C PHE A 59 2.53 26.37 8.57
N ALA A 60 1.57 25.43 8.51
CA ALA A 60 1.50 24.46 7.43
C ALA A 60 1.29 25.23 6.12
N ALA A 61 2.26 25.18 5.21
CA ALA A 61 2.08 25.70 3.86
C ALA A 61 0.81 25.11 3.25
N PRO A 62 -0.04 25.91 2.56
CA PRO A 62 -1.21 25.36 1.90
C PRO A 62 -0.79 24.30 0.88
N PRO A 63 -1.53 23.17 0.78
CA PRO A 63 -1.21 22.10 -0.15
C PRO A 63 -1.06 22.64 -1.57
N ALA A 64 0.13 22.45 -2.14
CA ALA A 64 0.54 23.06 -3.40
C ALA A 64 -0.21 22.51 -4.63
N HIS A 65 -0.93 21.38 -4.51
CA HIS A 65 -1.54 20.70 -5.66
C HIS A 65 -3.01 20.31 -5.41
N GLY A 66 -3.87 20.62 -6.38
CA GLY A 66 -5.25 20.13 -6.40
C GLY A 66 -5.32 18.64 -6.70
N TYR A 67 -6.40 17.98 -6.26
CA TYR A 67 -6.64 16.57 -6.61
C TYR A 67 -6.93 16.40 -8.11
N GLU A 68 -6.13 15.55 -8.76
CA GLU A 68 -6.36 15.10 -10.14
C GLU A 68 -7.00 13.71 -10.18
N THR A 69 -8.00 13.57 -11.04
CA THR A 69 -8.65 12.29 -11.28
C THR A 69 -7.70 11.35 -12.00
N ARG A 70 -7.48 10.16 -11.41
CA ARG A 70 -6.64 9.12 -12.01
C ARG A 70 -7.23 8.62 -13.32
N ARG A 71 -6.36 8.26 -14.26
CA ARG A 71 -6.67 7.66 -15.56
C ARG A 71 -6.12 6.24 -15.64
N PRO A 72 -6.69 5.28 -14.87
CA PRO A 72 -6.18 3.90 -14.80
C PRO A 72 -6.06 3.26 -16.18
N GLU A 73 -6.95 3.57 -17.11
CA GLU A 73 -7.01 3.06 -18.47
C GLU A 73 -5.79 3.37 -19.33
N LYS A 74 -5.00 4.38 -18.94
CA LYS A 74 -3.74 4.77 -19.58
C LYS A 74 -2.52 4.03 -19.02
N THR A 75 -2.70 3.18 -18.02
CA THR A 75 -1.59 2.43 -17.42
C THR A 75 -1.35 1.12 -18.15
N VAL A 76 -0.07 0.71 -18.26
CA VAL A 76 0.33 -0.57 -18.87
C VAL A 76 -0.41 -1.74 -18.23
N LEU A 77 -0.48 -1.79 -16.89
CA LEU A 77 -1.16 -2.88 -16.19
C LEU A 77 -2.66 -2.94 -16.54
N HIS A 78 -3.36 -1.80 -16.61
CA HIS A 78 -4.79 -1.80 -16.96
C HIS A 78 -5.00 -2.26 -18.40
N ALA A 79 -4.18 -1.76 -19.34
CA ALA A 79 -4.24 -2.15 -20.74
C ALA A 79 -4.05 -3.67 -20.91
N VAL A 80 -2.99 -4.24 -20.30
CA VAL A 80 -2.72 -5.68 -20.41
C VAL A 80 -3.82 -6.52 -19.78
N VAL A 81 -4.33 -6.15 -18.60
CA VAL A 81 -5.42 -6.91 -17.96
C VAL A 81 -6.69 -6.85 -18.80
N ARG A 82 -6.99 -5.71 -19.41
CA ARG A 82 -8.16 -5.53 -20.27
C ARG A 82 -8.09 -6.36 -21.54
N GLU A 83 -6.89 -6.49 -22.09
CA GLU A 83 -6.59 -7.28 -23.29
C GLU A 83 -6.62 -8.79 -23.02
N GLN A 84 -6.10 -9.23 -21.86
CA GLN A 84 -5.79 -10.64 -21.64
C GLN A 84 -6.79 -11.36 -20.74
N LEU A 85 -7.66 -10.65 -20.00
CA LEU A 85 -8.52 -11.28 -18.98
C LEU A 85 -9.50 -12.29 -19.56
N GLU A 86 -10.26 -11.93 -20.60
CA GLU A 86 -11.28 -12.84 -21.12
C GLU A 86 -10.64 -14.08 -21.78
N SER A 87 -9.53 -13.92 -22.52
CA SER A 87 -8.77 -15.06 -23.06
C SER A 87 -8.16 -15.94 -21.95
N PHE A 88 -7.70 -15.36 -20.84
CA PHE A 88 -7.21 -16.14 -19.69
C PHE A 88 -8.34 -16.93 -19.01
N LEU A 89 -9.53 -16.35 -18.86
CA LEU A 89 -10.68 -17.03 -18.28
C LEU A 89 -11.24 -18.13 -19.20
N SER A 90 -11.35 -17.87 -20.51
CA SER A 90 -11.82 -18.85 -21.50
C SER A 90 -10.93 -20.09 -21.52
N ARG A 91 -9.61 -19.89 -21.64
CA ARG A 91 -8.62 -21.00 -21.66
C ARG A 91 -8.61 -21.84 -20.38
N ALA A 92 -8.93 -21.23 -19.25
CA ALA A 92 -9.07 -21.95 -17.97
C ALA A 92 -10.36 -22.78 -17.93
N HIS A 93 -11.46 -22.24 -18.47
CA HIS A 93 -12.75 -22.92 -18.53
C HIS A 93 -12.75 -24.10 -19.53
N GLU A 94 -12.18 -23.93 -20.71
CA GLU A 94 -12.06 -24.97 -21.75
C GLU A 94 -11.30 -26.22 -21.27
N ARG A 95 -10.44 -26.07 -20.26
CA ARG A 95 -9.65 -27.15 -19.65
C ARG A 95 -10.28 -27.72 -18.37
N ASP A 96 -11.52 -27.34 -18.04
CA ASP A 96 -12.21 -27.70 -16.80
C ASP A 96 -11.41 -27.37 -15.53
N ARG A 97 -10.66 -26.26 -15.58
CA ARG A 97 -9.82 -25.76 -14.48
C ARG A 97 -10.06 -24.26 -14.29
N PRO A 98 -11.28 -23.84 -13.91
CA PRO A 98 -11.65 -22.43 -13.87
C PRO A 98 -10.79 -21.63 -12.89
N VAL A 99 -10.62 -20.34 -13.18
CA VAL A 99 -10.00 -19.40 -12.23
C VAL A 99 -10.94 -19.24 -11.03
N PRO A 100 -10.45 -19.35 -9.78
CA PRO A 100 -11.30 -19.19 -8.61
C PRO A 100 -12.07 -17.87 -8.61
N HIS A 101 -13.37 -17.89 -8.29
CA HIS A 101 -14.25 -16.73 -8.40
C HIS A 101 -13.73 -15.48 -7.63
N PHE A 102 -13.06 -15.68 -6.49
CA PHE A 102 -12.52 -14.55 -5.73
C PHE A 102 -11.36 -13.83 -6.45
N ILE A 103 -10.65 -14.54 -7.33
CA ILE A 103 -9.55 -14.03 -8.16
C ILE A 103 -10.11 -13.33 -9.38
N GLU A 104 -11.08 -13.93 -10.08
CA GLU A 104 -11.78 -13.27 -11.18
C GLU A 104 -12.37 -11.93 -10.72
N ARG A 105 -13.06 -11.94 -9.58
CA ARG A 105 -13.60 -10.72 -8.96
C ARG A 105 -12.53 -9.70 -8.60
N GLU A 106 -11.30 -10.10 -8.31
CA GLU A 106 -10.17 -9.19 -8.09
C GLU A 106 -9.80 -8.47 -9.40
N PHE A 107 -9.67 -9.21 -10.50
CA PHE A 107 -9.37 -8.65 -11.83
C PHE A 107 -10.48 -7.72 -12.34
N ARG A 108 -11.74 -8.16 -12.29
CA ARG A 108 -12.88 -7.33 -12.71
C ARG A 108 -12.99 -6.06 -11.84
N ALA A 109 -12.81 -6.17 -10.53
CA ALA A 109 -12.81 -5.00 -9.65
C ALA A 109 -11.61 -4.06 -9.90
N TYR A 110 -10.45 -4.59 -10.28
CA TYR A 110 -9.31 -3.79 -10.70
C TYR A 110 -9.61 -2.98 -11.97
N LEU A 111 -10.21 -3.60 -12.98
CA LEU A 111 -10.57 -2.92 -14.23
C LEU A 111 -11.58 -1.79 -14.03
N ALA A 112 -12.51 -1.94 -13.07
CA ALA A 112 -13.45 -0.88 -12.68
C ALA A 112 -12.82 0.21 -11.79
N CYS A 113 -11.65 -0.03 -11.18
CA CYS A 113 -11.07 0.85 -10.19
C CYS A 113 -10.61 2.19 -10.79
N GLY A 114 -11.24 3.29 -10.39
CA GLY A 114 -10.88 4.63 -10.86
C GLY A 114 -11.56 5.03 -12.17
N VAL A 115 -12.54 4.27 -12.65
CA VAL A 115 -13.30 4.56 -13.87
C VAL A 115 -14.68 5.12 -13.48
N LEU A 116 -14.99 6.34 -13.93
CA LEU A 116 -16.24 7.04 -13.58
C LEU A 116 -17.50 6.27 -14.02
N ALA A 117 -17.44 5.53 -15.13
CA ALA A 117 -18.56 4.74 -15.63
C ALA A 117 -19.01 3.61 -14.65
N HIS A 118 -18.19 3.28 -13.65
CA HIS A 118 -18.51 2.33 -12.58
C HIS A 118 -18.89 3.00 -11.25
N GLY A 119 -19.19 4.29 -11.28
CA GLY A 119 -19.66 5.06 -10.13
C GLY A 119 -18.62 6.01 -9.55
N PHE A 120 -19.13 7.05 -8.88
CA PHE A 120 -18.32 8.16 -8.35
C PHE A 120 -19.00 8.89 -7.19
N LEU A 121 -18.19 9.61 -6.41
CA LEU A 121 -18.66 10.65 -5.50
C LEU A 121 -18.76 11.97 -6.25
N ARG A 122 -19.83 12.72 -6.02
CA ARG A 122 -19.96 14.12 -6.44
C ARG A 122 -19.57 15.03 -5.28
N LEU A 123 -18.51 15.81 -5.49
CA LEU A 123 -18.12 16.91 -4.62
C LEU A 123 -18.66 18.21 -5.20
N HIS A 124 -19.17 19.09 -4.35
CA HIS A 124 -19.69 20.40 -4.74
C HIS A 124 -19.01 21.51 -3.94
N CYS A 125 -18.66 22.60 -4.63
CA CYS A 125 -18.22 23.83 -3.99
C CYS A 125 -19.42 24.78 -3.86
N ASP A 126 -19.81 25.12 -2.63
CA ASP A 126 -20.96 26.01 -2.42
C ASP A 126 -20.68 27.45 -2.88
N GLU A 127 -19.41 27.89 -2.91
CA GLU A 127 -19.01 29.25 -3.33
C GLU A 127 -19.08 29.47 -4.85
N CYS A 128 -18.35 28.67 -5.62
CA CYS A 128 -18.26 28.85 -7.08
C CYS A 128 -19.10 27.84 -7.88
N ARG A 129 -19.89 27.03 -7.17
CA ARG A 129 -20.85 26.04 -7.71
C ARG A 129 -20.22 24.93 -8.56
N LEU A 130 -18.89 24.82 -8.55
CA LEU A 130 -18.17 23.78 -9.28
C LEU A 130 -18.45 22.40 -8.67
N ASP A 131 -18.83 21.46 -9.52
CA ASP A 131 -18.85 20.04 -9.20
C ASP A 131 -17.56 19.34 -9.63
N ARG A 132 -17.08 18.41 -8.79
CA ARG A 132 -15.96 17.52 -9.09
C ARG A 132 -16.39 16.08 -8.85
N LEU A 133 -16.13 15.22 -9.83
CA LEU A 133 -16.41 13.79 -9.73
C LEU A 133 -15.16 13.04 -9.29
N VAL A 134 -15.31 12.16 -8.31
CA VAL A 134 -14.23 11.31 -7.78
C VAL A 134 -14.62 9.84 -7.97
N PRO A 135 -13.93 9.07 -8.84
CA PRO A 135 -14.30 7.69 -9.12
C PRO A 135 -14.04 6.79 -7.91
N PHE A 136 -14.82 5.71 -7.80
CA PHE A 136 -14.60 4.73 -6.75
C PHE A 136 -13.31 3.93 -6.94
N SER A 137 -12.78 3.47 -5.81
CA SER A 137 -11.61 2.60 -5.74
C SER A 137 -12.05 1.17 -5.42
N CYS A 138 -11.41 0.16 -5.98
CA CYS A 138 -11.78 -1.24 -5.72
C CYS A 138 -11.60 -1.67 -4.25
N LYS A 139 -10.71 -0.98 -3.50
CA LYS A 139 -10.36 -1.28 -2.08
C LYS A 139 -9.90 -2.72 -1.87
N ARG A 140 -9.51 -3.42 -2.94
CA ARG A 140 -9.07 -4.81 -2.89
C ARG A 140 -7.64 -4.95 -2.34
N ARG A 141 -7.07 -6.16 -2.38
CA ARG A 141 -5.82 -6.53 -1.68
C ARG A 141 -4.82 -7.32 -2.53
N GLY A 142 -5.14 -7.65 -3.77
CA GLY A 142 -4.25 -8.36 -4.68
C GLY A 142 -3.16 -7.43 -5.19
N PHE A 143 -3.40 -6.81 -6.36
CA PHE A 143 -2.32 -6.17 -7.10
C PHE A 143 -2.58 -4.72 -7.53
N CYS A 144 -3.79 -4.18 -7.32
CA CYS A 144 -4.13 -2.79 -7.68
C CYS A 144 -3.14 -1.79 -7.04
N PRO A 145 -2.27 -1.11 -7.82
CA PRO A 145 -1.23 -0.26 -7.25
C PRO A 145 -1.79 0.94 -6.48
N ALA A 146 -2.88 1.54 -6.99
CA ALA A 146 -3.53 2.69 -6.35
C ALA A 146 -4.17 2.33 -5.00
N CYS A 147 -4.97 1.26 -4.95
CA CYS A 147 -5.62 0.82 -3.71
C CYS A 147 -4.60 0.27 -2.70
N GLY A 148 -3.60 -0.46 -3.18
CA GLY A 148 -2.50 -0.95 -2.37
C GLY A 148 -1.65 0.18 -1.79
N GLY A 149 -1.29 1.19 -2.59
CA GLY A 149 -0.56 2.37 -2.13
C GLY A 149 -1.34 3.18 -1.10
N ARG A 150 -2.66 3.36 -1.29
CA ARG A 150 -3.54 3.97 -0.29
C ARG A 150 -3.56 3.17 1.01
N ARG A 151 -3.74 1.84 0.93
CA ARG A 151 -3.76 0.95 2.10
C ARG A 151 -2.43 0.98 2.85
N MET A 152 -1.31 0.98 2.12
CA MET A 152 0.04 1.09 2.66
C MET A 152 0.16 2.37 3.51
N ALA A 153 -0.24 3.51 2.95
CA ALA A 153 -0.14 4.79 3.64
C ALA A 153 -1.08 4.88 4.86
N ASP A 154 -2.34 4.45 4.73
CA ASP A 154 -3.32 4.41 5.84
C ASP A 154 -2.83 3.50 6.98
N THR A 155 -2.31 2.31 6.63
CA THR A 155 -1.80 1.36 7.61
C THR A 155 -0.57 1.91 8.32
N ALA A 156 0.36 2.55 7.60
CA ALA A 156 1.54 3.13 8.21
C ALA A 156 1.19 4.27 9.17
N ALA A 157 0.33 5.19 8.75
CA ALA A 157 -0.15 6.27 9.61
C ALA A 157 -0.86 5.72 10.86
N HIS A 158 -1.77 4.75 10.70
CA HIS A 158 -2.44 4.12 11.83
C HIS A 158 -1.47 3.43 12.80
N LEU A 159 -0.49 2.71 12.29
CA LEU A 159 0.48 2.01 13.13
C LEU A 159 1.34 2.99 13.92
N VAL A 160 1.83 4.05 13.28
CA VAL A 160 2.65 5.06 13.96
C VAL A 160 1.79 5.88 14.92
N ASP A 161 0.61 6.31 14.55
CA ASP A 161 -0.11 7.25 15.41
C ASP A 161 -0.86 6.56 16.54
N CYS A 162 -1.37 5.34 16.31
CA CYS A 162 -2.38 4.73 17.19
C CYS A 162 -1.98 3.38 17.79
N VAL A 163 -0.89 2.75 17.35
CA VAL A 163 -0.54 1.37 17.75
C VAL A 163 0.85 1.25 18.34
N LEU A 164 1.89 1.66 17.61
CA LEU A 164 3.28 1.46 18.00
C LEU A 164 3.69 2.57 18.99
N PRO A 165 4.00 2.24 20.26
CA PRO A 165 4.45 3.24 21.23
C PRO A 165 5.78 3.88 20.84
N GLU A 166 6.17 4.94 21.56
CA GLU A 166 7.49 5.57 21.43
C GLU A 166 8.57 4.73 22.13
N VAL A 167 8.80 3.53 21.61
CA VAL A 167 9.85 2.60 22.05
C VAL A 167 10.60 2.07 20.83
N PRO A 168 11.85 1.58 20.98
CA PRO A 168 12.58 1.02 19.86
C PRO A 168 11.82 -0.16 19.22
N VAL A 169 11.85 -0.22 17.89
CA VAL A 169 11.18 -1.26 17.09
C VAL A 169 12.20 -1.92 16.18
N ARG A 170 12.19 -3.25 16.11
CA ARG A 170 13.03 -4.05 15.22
C ARG A 170 12.19 -4.86 14.25
N GLN A 171 12.59 -4.84 12.99
CA GLN A 171 12.02 -5.71 11.97
C GLN A 171 12.69 -7.07 12.00
N TRP A 172 11.88 -8.11 12.09
CA TRP A 172 12.27 -9.51 11.91
C TRP A 172 11.65 -10.04 10.63
N VAL A 173 12.45 -10.58 9.71
CA VAL A 173 11.97 -11.13 8.44
C VAL A 173 12.21 -12.63 8.41
N LEU A 174 11.15 -13.42 8.57
CA LEU A 174 11.21 -14.88 8.43
C LEU A 174 10.76 -15.27 7.03
N THR A 175 11.66 -15.90 6.29
CA THR A 175 11.36 -16.54 5.01
C THR A 175 11.21 -18.04 5.23
N LEU A 176 10.13 -18.62 4.71
CA LEU A 176 9.82 -20.05 4.86
C LEU A 176 10.50 -20.89 3.77
N PRO A 177 10.65 -22.22 3.94
CA PRO A 177 11.06 -23.09 2.84
C PRO A 177 9.97 -23.13 1.76
N TYR A 178 10.35 -23.35 0.50
CA TYR A 178 9.41 -23.40 -0.63
C TYR A 178 8.17 -24.27 -0.41
N PRO A 179 8.27 -25.53 0.09
CA PRO A 179 7.07 -26.34 0.33
C PRO A 179 6.11 -25.69 1.31
N LEU A 180 6.64 -25.09 2.37
CA LEU A 180 5.81 -24.43 3.37
C LEU A 180 5.23 -23.11 2.85
N ARG A 181 5.93 -22.40 1.96
CA ARG A 181 5.37 -21.21 1.27
C ARG A 181 4.15 -21.60 0.44
N TYR A 182 4.22 -22.70 -0.30
CA TYR A 182 3.13 -23.22 -1.10
C TYR A 182 1.92 -23.60 -0.24
N ARG A 183 2.11 -24.47 0.76
CA ARG A 183 1.01 -24.90 1.64
C ARG A 183 0.38 -23.71 2.39
N CYS A 184 1.20 -22.78 2.89
CA CYS A 184 0.69 -21.56 3.55
C CYS A 184 0.00 -20.59 2.59
N ALA A 185 0.27 -20.63 1.28
CA ALA A 185 -0.24 -19.63 0.34
C ALA A 185 -1.77 -19.54 0.38
N TYR A 186 -2.46 -20.66 0.54
CA TYR A 186 -3.92 -20.69 0.57
C TYR A 186 -4.52 -21.37 1.81
N ASP A 187 -3.71 -21.98 2.69
CA ASP A 187 -4.14 -22.39 4.03
C ASP A 187 -3.88 -21.28 5.08
N ALA A 188 -4.93 -20.51 5.37
CA ALA A 188 -4.89 -19.46 6.39
C ALA A 188 -4.72 -20.00 7.83
N THR A 189 -5.13 -21.24 8.08
CA THR A 189 -5.01 -21.92 9.37
C THR A 189 -3.57 -22.35 9.60
N LEU A 190 -2.96 -23.04 8.62
CA LEU A 190 -1.53 -23.38 8.65
C LEU A 190 -0.67 -22.12 8.78
N THR A 191 -0.92 -21.10 7.97
CA THR A 191 -0.22 -19.81 8.08
C THR A 191 -0.26 -19.24 9.50
N SER A 192 -1.41 -19.37 10.17
CA SER A 192 -1.57 -18.91 11.55
C SER A 192 -0.78 -19.73 12.56
N GLN A 193 -0.70 -21.04 12.36
CA GLN A 193 0.07 -21.95 13.21
C GLN A 193 1.58 -21.77 13.02
N VAL A 194 2.04 -21.61 11.77
CA VAL A 194 3.44 -21.30 11.43
C VAL A 194 3.86 -19.96 12.04
N LEU A 195 3.06 -18.91 11.86
CA LEU A 195 3.32 -17.61 12.47
C LEU A 195 3.35 -17.68 14.00
N ARG A 196 2.45 -18.46 14.61
CA ARG A 196 2.42 -18.68 16.07
C ARG A 196 3.69 -19.39 16.55
N ALA A 197 4.20 -20.36 15.81
CA ALA A 197 5.45 -21.04 16.12
C ALA A 197 6.63 -20.06 16.14
N PHE A 198 6.74 -19.21 15.11
CA PHE A 198 7.75 -18.15 15.02
C PHE A 198 7.65 -17.14 16.18
N LEU A 199 6.48 -16.56 16.41
CA LEU A 199 6.29 -15.57 17.48
C LEU A 199 6.54 -16.15 18.88
N ARG A 200 6.22 -17.43 19.10
CA ARG A 200 6.56 -18.13 20.37
C ARG A 200 8.07 -18.22 20.55
N ALA A 201 8.82 -18.53 19.50
CA ALA A 201 10.28 -18.59 19.56
C ALA A 201 10.89 -17.20 19.80
N LEU A 202 10.47 -16.20 19.01
CA LEU A 202 10.92 -14.81 19.13
C LEU A 202 10.65 -14.23 20.52
N PHE A 203 9.40 -14.29 20.99
CA PHE A 203 9.04 -13.73 22.30
C PHE A 203 9.68 -14.51 23.45
N ALA A 204 9.90 -15.83 23.32
CA ALA A 204 10.67 -16.57 24.31
C ALA A 204 12.13 -16.10 24.36
N GLY A 205 12.74 -15.80 23.22
CA GLY A 205 14.08 -15.20 23.12
C GLY A 205 14.14 -13.84 23.84
N LEU A 206 13.25 -12.90 23.48
CA LEU A 206 13.19 -11.58 24.11
C LEU A 206 13.01 -11.67 25.63
N ARG A 207 12.09 -12.52 26.11
CA ARG A 207 11.90 -12.73 27.55
C ARG A 207 13.13 -13.32 28.22
N ARG A 208 13.81 -14.32 27.62
CA ARG A 208 15.05 -14.89 28.18
C ARG A 208 16.13 -13.82 28.36
N ARG A 209 16.35 -12.99 27.33
CA ARG A 209 17.31 -11.88 27.38
C ARG A 209 16.97 -10.88 28.49
N ALA A 210 15.69 -10.52 28.59
CA ALA A 210 15.23 -9.62 29.65
C ALA A 210 15.36 -10.20 31.06
N ARG A 211 15.11 -11.50 31.24
CA ARG A 211 15.34 -12.20 32.51
C ARG A 211 16.81 -12.24 32.89
N HIS A 212 17.69 -12.53 31.94
CA HIS A 212 19.12 -12.56 32.18
C HIS A 212 19.63 -11.19 32.65
N ARG A 213 19.22 -10.12 31.96
CA ARG A 213 19.71 -8.76 32.20
C ARG A 213 19.11 -8.06 33.42
N TRP A 214 17.81 -8.23 33.67
CA TRP A 214 17.09 -7.47 34.70
C TRP A 214 16.35 -8.34 35.72
N LYS A 215 16.56 -9.67 35.70
CA LYS A 215 15.93 -10.63 36.63
C LYS A 215 14.39 -10.50 36.71
N THR A 216 13.77 -10.14 35.58
CA THR A 216 12.32 -9.94 35.51
C THR A 216 11.57 -11.28 35.66
N ALA A 217 10.58 -11.37 36.54
CA ALA A 217 9.75 -12.58 36.65
C ALA A 217 8.72 -12.66 35.51
N HIS A 218 8.05 -11.55 35.22
CA HIS A 218 7.00 -11.45 34.20
C HIS A 218 7.30 -10.31 33.23
N SER A 219 7.34 -10.64 31.93
CA SER A 219 7.59 -9.69 30.86
C SER A 219 6.65 -9.93 29.67
N GLN A 220 6.16 -8.85 29.10
CA GLN A 220 5.21 -8.86 27.99
C GLN A 220 5.87 -8.30 26.73
N CYS A 221 5.76 -9.03 25.61
CA CYS A 221 6.26 -8.62 24.30
C CYS A 221 5.13 -8.03 23.45
N GLY A 222 5.46 -7.29 22.41
CA GLY A 222 4.50 -6.79 21.43
C GLY A 222 5.06 -6.87 20.01
N ALA A 223 4.22 -7.18 19.03
CA ALA A 223 4.62 -7.13 17.62
C ALA A 223 3.44 -6.90 16.68
N VAL A 224 3.73 -6.41 15.48
CA VAL A 224 2.81 -6.38 14.33
C VAL A 224 3.46 -7.14 13.18
N THR A 225 2.77 -8.15 12.65
CA THR A 225 3.26 -8.96 11.53
C THR A 225 2.48 -8.66 10.26
N PHE A 226 3.22 -8.42 9.18
CA PHE A 226 2.75 -8.36 7.80
C PHE A 226 3.07 -9.70 7.12
N ILE A 227 2.03 -10.39 6.65
CA ILE A 227 2.16 -11.57 5.80
C ILE A 227 2.31 -11.07 4.37
N GLN A 228 3.54 -11.09 3.90
CA GLN A 228 3.87 -10.70 2.54
C GLN A 228 3.71 -11.91 1.63
N ARG A 229 3.18 -11.71 0.42
CA ARG A 229 2.91 -12.80 -0.54
C ARG A 229 3.74 -12.73 -1.81
N PHE A 230 4.62 -11.74 -1.95
CA PHE A 230 5.29 -11.49 -3.21
C PHE A 230 6.76 -11.13 -3.04
N GLY A 231 7.58 -11.55 -4.01
CA GLY A 231 8.96 -11.16 -4.17
C GLY A 231 9.13 -9.93 -5.08
N SER A 232 10.38 -9.54 -5.34
CA SER A 232 10.68 -8.41 -6.22
C SER A 232 10.22 -8.69 -7.66
N ALA A 233 10.34 -9.93 -8.11
CA ALA A 233 10.03 -10.39 -9.47
C ALA A 233 8.54 -10.70 -9.73
N LEU A 234 7.62 -10.26 -8.86
CA LEU A 234 6.19 -10.64 -8.90
C LEU A 234 5.94 -12.16 -8.76
N ASN A 235 6.88 -12.90 -8.20
CA ASN A 235 6.66 -14.28 -7.75
C ASN A 235 5.89 -14.33 -6.45
N LEU A 236 5.09 -15.39 -6.27
CA LEU A 236 4.57 -15.80 -4.98
C LEU A 236 5.75 -16.05 -4.05
N ASN A 237 5.78 -15.34 -2.93
CA ASN A 237 6.81 -15.50 -1.91
C ASN A 237 6.19 -15.19 -0.55
N LEU A 238 5.67 -16.22 0.12
CA LEU A 238 5.05 -16.06 1.43
C LEU A 238 6.12 -15.95 2.53
N HIS A 239 6.23 -14.77 3.13
CA HIS A 239 7.18 -14.50 4.21
C HIS A 239 6.58 -13.51 5.22
N PHE A 240 7.17 -13.46 6.42
CA PHE A 240 6.66 -12.63 7.51
C PHE A 240 7.60 -11.47 7.80
N HIS A 241 7.11 -10.24 7.61
CA HIS A 241 7.74 -9.05 8.17
C HIS A 241 7.10 -8.74 9.53
N THR A 242 7.84 -8.96 10.61
CA THR A 242 7.36 -8.73 11.98
C THR A 242 8.06 -7.54 12.61
N LEU A 243 7.32 -6.47 12.87
CA LEU A 243 7.78 -5.31 13.62
C LEU A 243 7.59 -5.61 15.11
N ALA A 244 8.65 -6.07 15.78
CA ALA A 244 8.64 -6.36 17.20
C ALA A 244 9.16 -5.16 18.00
N LEU A 245 8.58 -4.92 19.18
CA LEU A 245 9.17 -3.97 20.13
C LEU A 245 10.54 -4.53 20.57
N ASP A 246 11.60 -3.74 20.46
CA ASP A 246 12.98 -4.17 20.70
C ASP A 246 13.31 -4.14 22.21
N GLY A 247 12.54 -4.92 22.96
CA GLY A 247 12.49 -4.89 24.42
C GLY A 247 11.25 -5.58 24.95
N VAL A 248 10.99 -5.40 26.24
CA VAL A 248 9.80 -5.97 26.91
C VAL A 248 9.15 -4.95 27.82
N TYR A 249 7.85 -5.09 28.04
CA TYR A 249 7.15 -4.41 29.11
C TYR A 249 7.16 -5.24 30.39
N THR A 250 7.32 -4.56 31.52
CA THR A 250 7.19 -5.09 32.89
C THR A 250 6.22 -4.21 33.67
N GLY A 251 5.50 -4.81 34.62
CA GLY A 251 4.44 -4.13 35.37
C GLY A 251 3.19 -5.02 35.44
N GLY A 252 2.45 -4.89 36.55
CA GLY A 252 1.22 -5.62 36.82
C GLY A 252 -0.01 -4.84 36.36
N PHE A 253 -1.19 -5.37 36.69
CA PHE A 253 -2.47 -4.69 36.42
C PHE A 253 -2.53 -3.31 37.10
N ASP A 254 -1.96 -3.18 38.30
CA ASP A 254 -2.05 -1.97 39.14
C ASP A 254 -0.82 -1.05 39.11
N THR A 255 0.30 -1.48 38.49
CA THR A 255 1.54 -0.68 38.44
C THR A 255 1.85 -0.20 37.03
N ALA A 256 2.37 1.02 36.88
CA ALA A 256 2.70 1.63 35.59
C ALA A 256 3.52 0.68 34.70
N MET A 257 3.07 0.48 33.45
CA MET A 257 3.77 -0.37 32.49
C MET A 257 5.09 0.29 32.10
N ARG A 258 6.22 -0.32 32.46
CA ARG A 258 7.57 0.16 32.14
C ARG A 258 8.16 -0.62 30.98
N PHE A 259 8.70 0.07 29.99
CA PHE A 259 9.44 -0.56 28.90
C PHE A 259 10.92 -0.74 29.26
N LEU A 260 11.46 -1.93 29.02
CA LEU A 260 12.87 -2.28 29.18
C LEU A 260 13.48 -2.58 27.81
N PRO A 261 14.26 -1.64 27.22
CA PRO A 261 14.85 -1.81 25.90
C PRO A 261 16.00 -2.81 25.93
N LEU A 262 16.02 -3.74 24.98
CA LEU A 262 17.08 -4.73 24.83
C LEU A 262 18.17 -4.23 23.86
N PRO A 263 19.45 -4.61 24.07
CA PRO A 263 20.48 -4.41 23.05
C PRO A 263 20.13 -5.14 21.75
N ALA A 264 20.78 -4.74 20.65
CA ALA A 264 20.68 -5.46 19.39
C ALA A 264 21.00 -6.96 19.60
N PRO A 265 20.24 -7.88 18.96
CA PRO A 265 20.51 -9.30 19.10
C PRO A 265 21.85 -9.66 18.43
N SER A 266 22.61 -10.58 19.05
CA SER A 266 23.77 -11.19 18.38
C SER A 266 23.34 -12.17 17.28
N GLY A 267 24.27 -12.57 16.41
CA GLY A 267 24.04 -13.62 15.42
C GLY A 267 23.52 -14.91 16.05
N ASP A 268 24.12 -15.33 17.18
CA ASP A 268 23.69 -16.53 17.92
C ASP A 268 22.28 -16.43 18.48
N GLU A 269 21.89 -15.24 18.95
CA GLU A 269 20.53 -14.98 19.43
C GLU A 269 19.51 -15.07 18.29
N ILE A 270 19.84 -14.59 17.09
CA ILE A 270 19.01 -14.72 15.88
C ILE A 270 18.92 -16.21 15.48
N SER A 271 20.04 -16.92 15.42
CA SER A 271 20.11 -18.36 15.14
C SER A 271 19.29 -19.19 16.14
N SER A 272 19.32 -18.82 17.43
CA SER A 272 18.52 -19.46 18.48
C SER A 272 17.01 -19.28 18.26
N VAL A 273 16.56 -18.12 17.80
CA VAL A 273 15.16 -17.87 17.43
C VAL A 273 14.78 -18.70 16.20
N LEU A 274 15.65 -18.78 15.20
CA LEU A 274 15.41 -19.57 13.99
C LEU A 274 15.33 -21.07 14.30
N ALA A 275 16.30 -21.64 15.01
CA ALA A 275 16.28 -23.04 15.45
C ALA A 275 15.10 -23.34 16.41
N GLY A 276 14.70 -22.37 17.25
CA GLY A 276 13.50 -22.44 18.06
C GLY A 276 12.21 -22.47 17.24
N THR A 277 12.20 -21.80 16.09
CA THR A 277 11.09 -21.81 15.12
C THR A 277 11.06 -23.15 14.40
N ALA A 278 12.17 -23.60 13.84
CA ALA A 278 12.30 -24.88 13.13
C ALA A 278 11.78 -26.06 13.98
N ARG A 279 12.25 -26.21 15.23
CA ARG A 279 11.76 -27.26 16.15
C ARG A 279 10.26 -27.21 16.46
N ARG A 280 9.64 -26.03 16.38
CA ARG A 280 8.19 -25.90 16.57
C ARG A 280 7.43 -26.25 15.29
N LEU A 281 7.99 -25.90 14.13
CA LEU A 281 7.43 -26.26 12.84
C LEU A 281 7.53 -27.76 12.59
N ALA A 282 8.67 -28.39 12.87
CA ALA A 282 8.82 -29.85 12.75
C ALA A 282 7.75 -30.60 13.55
N ARG A 283 7.50 -30.20 14.81
CA ARG A 283 6.42 -30.79 15.63
C ARG A 283 5.03 -30.52 15.08
N LEU A 284 4.79 -29.29 14.57
CA LEU A 284 3.51 -28.93 13.97
C LEU A 284 3.21 -29.78 12.72
N LEU A 285 4.20 -29.92 11.84
CA LEU A 285 4.08 -30.68 10.60
C LEU A 285 3.95 -32.18 10.88
N ALA A 286 4.73 -32.71 11.83
CA ALA A 286 4.59 -34.10 12.28
C ALA A 286 3.16 -34.38 12.81
N SER A 287 2.57 -33.46 13.59
CA SER A 287 1.19 -33.61 14.08
C SER A 287 0.11 -33.49 13.00
N ARG A 288 0.48 -33.03 11.80
CA ARG A 288 -0.44 -32.90 10.66
C ARG A 288 -0.26 -34.03 9.64
N ALA A 289 0.88 -34.72 9.63
CA ALA A 289 1.25 -35.66 8.59
C ALA A 289 0.21 -36.76 8.33
N GLU A 290 -0.50 -37.22 9.37
CA GLU A 290 -1.67 -38.07 9.22
C GLU A 290 -2.86 -37.26 8.68
N GLY A 291 -3.09 -37.33 7.35
CA GLY A 291 -4.21 -36.68 6.68
C GLY A 291 -3.93 -35.30 6.05
N ASP A 292 -2.66 -34.86 5.98
CA ASP A 292 -2.28 -33.61 5.28
C ASP A 292 -2.32 -33.77 3.75
N ASP A 293 -3.52 -33.89 3.19
CA ASP A 293 -3.75 -33.88 1.74
C ASP A 293 -3.55 -32.46 1.16
N ASP A 294 -3.10 -32.38 -0.09
CA ASP A 294 -2.93 -31.11 -0.78
C ASP A 294 -4.26 -30.52 -1.25
N THR A 295 -4.99 -29.93 -0.29
CA THR A 295 -6.29 -29.30 -0.52
C THR A 295 -6.27 -28.26 -1.65
N LEU A 296 -5.18 -27.53 -1.85
CA LEU A 296 -5.09 -26.56 -2.93
C LEU A 296 -5.07 -27.24 -4.30
N ALA A 297 -4.26 -28.29 -4.46
CA ALA A 297 -4.18 -29.05 -5.70
C ALA A 297 -5.48 -29.80 -6.00
N ARG A 298 -6.13 -30.34 -4.97
CA ARG A 298 -7.41 -31.05 -5.10
C ARG A 298 -8.57 -30.12 -5.43
N ASP A 299 -8.73 -29.03 -4.67
CA ASP A 299 -9.92 -28.19 -4.75
C ASP A 299 -9.78 -27.08 -5.82
N GLU A 300 -8.55 -26.62 -6.12
CA GLU A 300 -8.27 -25.49 -7.02
C GLU A 300 -7.03 -25.76 -7.91
N PRO A 301 -7.08 -26.77 -8.80
CA PRO A 301 -5.90 -27.30 -9.48
C PRO A 301 -5.16 -26.26 -10.35
N LEU A 302 -5.87 -25.35 -11.04
CA LEU A 302 -5.20 -24.27 -11.79
C LEU A 302 -4.40 -23.37 -10.85
N LEU A 303 -5.01 -22.91 -9.76
CA LEU A 303 -4.35 -22.03 -8.80
C LEU A 303 -3.13 -22.68 -8.18
N ALA A 304 -3.22 -23.98 -7.88
CA ALA A 304 -2.12 -24.79 -7.41
C ALA A 304 -0.94 -24.76 -8.42
N THR A 305 -1.20 -25.02 -9.71
CA THR A 305 -0.17 -24.96 -10.77
C THR A 305 0.46 -23.58 -10.88
N LEU A 306 -0.34 -22.51 -10.91
CA LEU A 306 0.18 -21.14 -10.97
C LEU A 306 1.02 -20.78 -9.75
N ALA A 307 0.60 -21.20 -8.56
CA ALA A 307 1.33 -20.96 -7.31
C ALA A 307 2.69 -21.68 -7.31
N ALA A 308 2.73 -22.94 -7.72
CA ALA A 308 3.95 -23.73 -7.80
C ALA A 308 4.93 -23.17 -8.85
N ALA A 309 4.44 -22.86 -10.05
CA ALA A 309 5.26 -22.25 -11.10
C ALA A 309 5.82 -20.89 -10.67
N SER A 310 5.00 -20.05 -10.04
CA SER A 310 5.40 -18.74 -9.51
C SER A 310 6.50 -18.86 -8.44
N LEU A 311 6.39 -19.82 -7.52
CA LEU A 311 7.40 -20.08 -6.50
C LEU A 311 8.73 -20.55 -7.10
N ARG A 312 8.68 -21.35 -8.18
CA ARG A 312 9.86 -21.89 -8.88
C ARG A 312 10.43 -20.94 -9.94
N THR A 313 9.86 -19.74 -10.11
CA THR A 313 10.23 -18.79 -11.18
C THR A 313 10.11 -19.37 -12.59
N ARG A 314 9.03 -20.13 -12.80
CA ARG A 314 8.71 -20.83 -14.05
C ARG A 314 7.47 -20.23 -14.71
N VAL A 315 7.40 -20.29 -16.03
CA VAL A 315 6.17 -19.96 -16.78
C VAL A 315 5.16 -21.08 -16.57
N ALA A 316 3.88 -20.74 -16.36
CA ALA A 316 2.89 -21.72 -15.96
C ALA A 316 2.09 -22.29 -17.15
N THR A 317 1.77 -21.43 -18.14
CA THR A 317 0.97 -21.81 -19.30
C THR A 317 1.55 -21.30 -20.62
N GLY A 318 0.98 -21.74 -21.74
CA GLY A 318 1.41 -21.33 -23.09
C GLY A 318 2.61 -22.13 -23.60
N GLN A 319 3.13 -21.75 -24.76
CA GLN A 319 4.21 -22.47 -25.45
C GLN A 319 5.50 -22.59 -24.62
N ARG A 320 5.71 -21.67 -23.67
CA ARG A 320 6.87 -21.64 -22.77
C ARG A 320 6.61 -22.28 -21.41
N ALA A 321 5.50 -22.98 -21.21
CA ALA A 321 5.18 -23.57 -19.91
C ALA A 321 6.32 -24.47 -19.40
N GLY A 322 6.72 -24.29 -18.14
CA GLY A 322 7.86 -24.98 -17.54
C GLY A 322 9.23 -24.33 -17.81
N GLU A 323 9.33 -23.37 -18.71
CA GLU A 323 10.58 -22.61 -18.91
C GLU A 323 10.85 -21.67 -17.72
N ARG A 324 12.13 -21.35 -17.48
CA ARG A 324 12.51 -20.33 -16.49
C ARG A 324 12.11 -18.95 -16.99
N TRP A 325 11.79 -18.07 -16.05
CA TRP A 325 11.59 -16.67 -16.38
C TRP A 325 12.82 -16.05 -17.02
N GLN A 326 12.61 -15.37 -18.13
CA GLN A 326 13.64 -14.64 -18.83
C GLN A 326 14.07 -13.42 -18.01
N ARG A 327 15.40 -13.24 -17.88
CA ARG A 327 16.04 -12.19 -17.10
C ARG A 327 16.84 -11.27 -18.03
N LEU A 328 16.89 -10.00 -17.68
CA LEU A 328 17.68 -8.99 -18.40
C LEU A 328 18.52 -8.19 -17.39
N GLY A 329 19.78 -7.94 -17.71
CA GLY A 329 20.72 -7.12 -16.93
C GLY A 329 22.15 -7.37 -17.38
N ASP A 330 23.08 -6.55 -16.90
CA ASP A 330 24.50 -6.73 -17.19
C ASP A 330 25.03 -7.87 -16.31
N PRO A 331 25.42 -9.02 -16.89
CA PRO A 331 25.89 -10.15 -16.11
C PRO A 331 27.13 -9.76 -15.31
N VAL A 332 27.12 -10.10 -14.02
CA VAL A 332 28.32 -10.11 -13.19
C VAL A 332 28.73 -11.57 -13.07
N GLU A 333 30.04 -11.87 -13.12
CA GLU A 333 30.56 -13.24 -13.02
C GLU A 333 29.82 -14.06 -11.93
N PRO A 334 29.39 -15.28 -12.25
CA PRO A 334 28.51 -16.05 -11.38
C PRO A 334 29.22 -16.39 -10.06
N GLN A 335 28.67 -15.91 -8.96
CA GLN A 335 28.96 -16.43 -7.64
C GLN A 335 28.18 -17.74 -7.48
N ILE A 336 28.89 -18.88 -7.61
CA ILE A 336 28.45 -20.27 -7.37
C ILE A 336 27.15 -20.65 -8.12
N ALA A 337 27.27 -21.55 -9.10
CA ALA A 337 26.11 -22.16 -9.77
C ALA A 337 25.13 -22.73 -8.73
N GLY A 338 23.85 -22.36 -8.82
CA GLY A 338 22.79 -22.82 -7.91
C GLY A 338 22.50 -21.91 -6.70
N ALA A 339 23.25 -20.83 -6.47
CA ALA A 339 22.91 -19.88 -5.42
C ALA A 339 21.64 -19.07 -5.74
N ASP A 340 20.67 -19.00 -4.81
CA ASP A 340 19.52 -18.10 -4.93
C ASP A 340 20.01 -16.64 -5.00
N PRO A 341 19.81 -15.93 -6.12
CA PRO A 341 20.32 -14.57 -6.30
C PRO A 341 19.65 -13.55 -5.35
N GLU A 342 18.52 -13.90 -4.73
CA GLU A 342 17.88 -13.12 -3.67
C GLU A 342 18.45 -13.44 -2.26
N ALA A 343 19.10 -14.58 -2.07
CA ALA A 343 19.59 -15.03 -0.76
C ALA A 343 20.91 -14.35 -0.36
N SER A 344 21.04 -14.01 0.93
CA SER A 344 22.27 -13.44 1.47
C SER A 344 23.08 -14.46 2.28
N PRO A 345 24.38 -14.67 1.99
CA PRO A 345 25.23 -15.65 2.68
C PRO A 345 25.52 -15.26 4.14
N ARG A 346 25.20 -14.01 4.53
CA ARG A 346 25.46 -13.46 5.87
C ARG A 346 24.29 -13.65 6.84
N VAL A 347 23.30 -14.46 6.48
CA VAL A 347 22.03 -14.57 7.21
C VAL A 347 21.91 -15.97 7.78
N PRO A 348 21.53 -16.14 9.06
CA PRO A 348 21.27 -17.45 9.61
C PRO A 348 20.25 -18.22 8.77
N GLN A 349 20.61 -19.44 8.39
CA GLN A 349 19.75 -20.38 7.69
C GLN A 349 19.59 -21.66 8.51
N HIS A 350 18.43 -22.30 8.40
CA HIS A 350 18.12 -23.57 9.04
C HIS A 350 16.97 -24.24 8.27
N ASP A 351 17.16 -25.47 7.77
CA ASP A 351 16.16 -26.24 7.01
C ASP A 351 15.43 -25.41 5.94
N GLY A 352 16.15 -24.68 5.08
CA GLY A 352 15.57 -23.85 4.02
C GLY A 352 14.85 -22.57 4.48
N MET A 353 14.86 -22.26 5.79
CA MET A 353 14.41 -20.98 6.34
C MET A 353 15.58 -19.99 6.48
N SER A 354 15.27 -18.70 6.38
CA SER A 354 16.20 -17.63 6.76
C SER A 354 15.52 -16.60 7.66
N LEU A 355 16.30 -15.98 8.56
CA LEU A 355 15.81 -14.97 9.51
C LEU A 355 16.72 -13.74 9.54
N HIS A 356 16.16 -12.58 9.20
CA HIS A 356 16.85 -11.28 9.25
C HIS A 356 16.35 -10.44 10.42
N ALA A 357 17.24 -9.69 11.08
CA ALA A 357 16.88 -8.80 12.19
C ALA A 357 17.66 -7.46 12.21
N ASP A 358 18.25 -7.05 11.09
CA ASP A 358 19.22 -5.93 11.05
C ASP A 358 18.58 -4.54 11.13
N VAL A 359 17.32 -4.42 10.71
CA VAL A 359 16.63 -3.13 10.64
C VAL A 359 15.99 -2.81 11.98
N ALA A 360 16.53 -1.80 12.67
CA ALA A 360 15.96 -1.24 13.89
C ALA A 360 15.68 0.26 13.76
N VAL A 361 14.67 0.72 14.48
CA VAL A 361 14.24 2.12 14.55
C VAL A 361 14.27 2.56 16.01
N PRO A 362 15.00 3.65 16.35
CA PRO A 362 14.99 4.22 17.70
C PRO A 362 13.60 4.72 18.11
N ALA A 363 13.36 4.79 19.43
CA ALA A 363 12.06 5.12 20.02
C ALA A 363 11.39 6.40 19.48
N ARG A 364 12.18 7.46 19.32
CA ARG A 364 11.69 8.81 18.97
C ARG A 364 11.71 9.12 17.47
N ASP A 365 12.25 8.23 16.64
CA ASP A 365 12.32 8.46 15.18
C ASP A 365 11.03 7.98 14.47
N ARG A 366 9.94 8.73 14.70
CA ARG A 366 8.61 8.43 14.15
C ARG A 366 8.60 8.46 12.62
N ARG A 367 9.39 9.34 12.00
CA ARG A 367 9.50 9.46 10.54
C ARG A 367 10.12 8.20 9.93
N ARG A 368 11.21 7.68 10.51
CA ARG A 368 11.80 6.40 10.07
C ARG A 368 10.88 5.22 10.35
N LEU A 369 10.15 5.23 11.46
CA LEU A 369 9.15 4.20 11.75
C LEU A 369 8.03 4.19 10.70
N GLU A 370 7.52 5.35 10.30
CA GLU A 370 6.50 5.45 9.24
C GLU A 370 7.03 4.95 7.90
N ARG A 371 8.27 5.30 7.53
CA ARG A 371 8.93 4.75 6.32
C ARG A 371 9.04 3.23 6.37
N LEU A 372 9.43 2.66 7.51
CA LEU A 372 9.50 1.22 7.70
C LEU A 372 8.11 0.57 7.59
N CYS A 373 7.08 1.16 8.21
CA CYS A 373 5.71 0.68 8.11
C CYS A 373 5.19 0.70 6.66
N ARG A 374 5.49 1.76 5.89
CA ARG A 374 5.17 1.83 4.46
C ARG A 374 5.93 0.75 3.67
N TYR A 375 7.21 0.55 3.96
CA TYR A 375 8.02 -0.47 3.31
C TYR A 375 7.44 -1.88 3.48
N VAL A 376 7.00 -2.26 4.70
CA VAL A 376 6.42 -3.60 4.94
C VAL A 376 4.97 -3.72 4.48
N ALA A 377 4.22 -2.61 4.41
CA ALA A 377 2.83 -2.58 3.94
C ALA A 377 2.69 -2.40 2.42
N ARG A 378 3.80 -2.38 1.69
CA ARG A 378 3.84 -2.05 0.26
C ARG A 378 3.00 -3.00 -0.60
N PRO A 379 2.42 -2.53 -1.72
CA PRO A 379 1.81 -3.40 -2.73
C PRO A 379 2.86 -4.16 -3.57
N PRO A 380 2.44 -5.23 -4.28
CA PRO A 380 3.32 -6.00 -5.18
C PRO A 380 3.86 -5.16 -6.33
N LEU A 381 3.01 -4.32 -6.88
CA LEU A 381 3.32 -3.51 -8.06
C LEU A 381 3.19 -2.00 -7.76
N ALA A 382 4.09 -1.23 -8.36
CA ALA A 382 3.99 0.21 -8.51
C ALA A 382 3.96 0.51 -10.01
N HIS A 383 3.16 1.50 -10.45
CA HIS A 383 2.90 1.75 -11.88
C HIS A 383 4.17 1.87 -12.73
N GLY A 384 5.21 2.55 -12.24
CA GLY A 384 6.45 2.75 -12.99
C GLY A 384 7.39 1.54 -13.06
N ARG A 385 6.99 0.34 -12.62
CA ARG A 385 7.85 -0.87 -12.69
C ARG A 385 7.56 -1.75 -13.89
N LEU A 386 6.43 -1.56 -14.57
CA LEU A 386 6.00 -2.40 -15.69
C LEU A 386 6.03 -1.56 -16.97
N GLU A 387 6.81 -2.01 -17.94
CA GLU A 387 7.08 -1.30 -19.19
C GLU A 387 6.79 -2.23 -20.37
N VAL A 388 6.33 -1.67 -21.49
CA VAL A 388 6.15 -2.39 -22.76
C VAL A 388 7.43 -2.22 -23.58
N LYS A 389 7.98 -3.34 -24.06
CA LYS A 389 9.17 -3.36 -24.92
C LYS A 389 8.77 -3.22 -26.39
N PRO A 390 9.70 -2.85 -27.29
CA PRO A 390 9.41 -2.69 -28.73
C PRO A 390 8.85 -3.95 -29.40
N ASP A 391 9.26 -5.13 -28.90
CA ASP A 391 8.76 -6.44 -29.32
C ASP A 391 7.43 -6.83 -28.66
N THR A 392 6.71 -5.87 -28.07
CA THR A 392 5.41 -6.00 -27.39
C THR A 392 5.41 -6.76 -26.06
N ARG A 393 6.53 -7.41 -25.69
CA ARG A 393 6.70 -8.08 -24.39
C ARG A 393 6.71 -7.07 -23.24
N LEU A 394 6.49 -7.58 -22.04
CA LEU A 394 6.54 -6.79 -20.82
C LEU A 394 7.88 -6.94 -20.13
N ALA A 395 8.41 -5.82 -19.64
CA ALA A 395 9.57 -5.79 -18.76
C ALA A 395 9.16 -5.30 -17.36
N LEU A 396 9.40 -6.12 -16.36
CA LEU A 396 9.24 -5.77 -14.95
C LEU A 396 10.60 -5.36 -14.37
N ARG A 397 10.78 -4.07 -14.06
CA ARG A 397 11.97 -3.57 -13.38
C ARG A 397 12.01 -4.03 -11.92
N LEU A 398 13.13 -4.62 -11.52
CA LEU A 398 13.40 -5.01 -10.14
C LEU A 398 13.65 -3.78 -9.26
N LYS A 399 13.28 -3.86 -7.97
CA LYS A 399 13.50 -2.76 -7.01
C LYS A 399 14.98 -2.52 -6.70
N THR A 400 15.74 -3.60 -6.71
CA THR A 400 17.17 -3.63 -6.49
C THR A 400 17.75 -4.58 -7.53
N ARG A 401 18.86 -4.19 -8.13
CA ARG A 401 19.65 -5.09 -8.99
C ARG A 401 20.01 -6.35 -8.18
N TRP A 402 19.79 -7.51 -8.77
CA TRP A 402 20.23 -8.77 -8.17
C TRP A 402 21.74 -8.94 -8.30
N ARG A 403 22.31 -9.87 -7.54
CA ARG A 403 23.77 -10.08 -7.50
C ARG A 403 24.34 -10.56 -8.83
N ASP A 404 23.58 -11.38 -9.54
CA ASP A 404 23.89 -11.84 -10.90
C ASP A 404 23.81 -10.71 -11.95
N GLY A 405 23.43 -9.51 -11.52
CA GLY A 405 23.33 -8.33 -12.36
C GLY A 405 21.96 -8.11 -12.98
N THR A 406 21.00 -9.02 -12.77
CA THR A 406 19.63 -8.90 -13.26
C THR A 406 18.97 -7.61 -12.78
N THR A 407 18.34 -6.88 -13.71
CA THR A 407 17.61 -5.63 -13.47
C THR A 407 16.14 -5.72 -13.86
N HIS A 408 15.79 -6.59 -14.82
CA HIS A 408 14.42 -6.76 -15.30
C HIS A 408 14.05 -8.23 -15.47
N ILE A 409 12.76 -8.52 -15.34
CA ILE A 409 12.16 -9.80 -15.72
C ILE A 409 11.29 -9.58 -16.95
N LEU A 410 11.50 -10.39 -17.99
CA LEU A 410 10.72 -10.35 -19.22
C LEU A 410 9.58 -11.36 -19.14
N MET A 411 8.42 -11.01 -19.71
CA MET A 411 7.26 -11.89 -19.77
C MET A 411 6.35 -11.53 -20.95
N GLU A 412 5.59 -12.51 -21.42
CA GLU A 412 4.47 -12.26 -22.33
C GLU A 412 3.32 -11.56 -21.60
N ARG A 413 2.38 -11.00 -22.37
CA ARG A 413 1.21 -10.31 -21.80
C ARG A 413 0.31 -11.23 -20.99
N HIS A 414 0.06 -12.44 -21.47
CA HIS A 414 -0.75 -13.44 -20.76
C HIS A 414 -0.07 -13.93 -19.47
N GLU A 415 1.26 -14.09 -19.49
CA GLU A 415 2.05 -14.50 -18.32
C GLU A 415 1.94 -13.50 -17.16
N LEU A 416 1.60 -12.23 -17.42
CA LEU A 416 1.33 -11.27 -16.35
C LEU A 416 0.14 -11.72 -15.50
N LEU A 417 -0.95 -12.19 -16.10
CA LEU A 417 -2.15 -12.62 -15.37
C LEU A 417 -1.86 -13.87 -14.54
N GLU A 418 -1.08 -14.80 -15.09
CA GLU A 418 -0.57 -15.97 -14.37
C GLU A 418 0.21 -15.58 -13.13
N ARG A 419 1.10 -14.57 -13.23
CA ARG A 419 1.91 -14.10 -12.10
C ARG A 419 1.09 -13.34 -11.06
N LEU A 420 0.07 -12.60 -11.47
CA LEU A 420 -0.77 -11.81 -10.55
C LEU A 420 -1.74 -12.69 -9.76
N THR A 421 -2.23 -13.77 -10.36
CA THR A 421 -3.21 -14.70 -9.79
C THR A 421 -2.82 -15.26 -8.41
N PRO A 422 -1.64 -15.90 -8.21
CA PRO A 422 -1.25 -16.47 -6.92
C PRO A 422 -0.94 -15.40 -5.84
N LEU A 423 -0.80 -14.13 -6.23
CA LEU A 423 -0.59 -13.03 -5.28
C LEU A 423 -1.89 -12.59 -4.61
N VAL A 424 -3.05 -12.91 -5.19
CA VAL A 424 -4.36 -12.55 -4.61
C VAL A 424 -4.56 -13.35 -3.31
N PRO A 425 -4.67 -12.68 -2.14
CA PRO A 425 -4.79 -13.37 -0.87
C PRO A 425 -6.14 -14.09 -0.77
N PRO A 426 -6.20 -15.25 -0.09
CA PRO A 426 -7.46 -15.95 0.12
C PRO A 426 -8.50 -15.06 0.83
N PRO A 427 -9.80 -15.29 0.58
CA PRO A 427 -10.87 -14.61 1.29
C PRO A 427 -10.70 -14.75 2.81
N ARG A 428 -11.10 -13.70 3.55
CA ARG A 428 -11.06 -13.67 5.04
C ARG A 428 -9.67 -13.86 5.68
N ALA A 429 -8.58 -13.93 4.90
CA ALA A 429 -7.23 -14.01 5.44
C ALA A 429 -6.63 -12.62 5.73
N HIS A 430 -6.50 -12.29 7.02
CA HIS A 430 -5.85 -11.05 7.46
C HIS A 430 -4.34 -11.08 7.18
N GLN A 431 -3.87 -10.10 6.41
CA GLN A 431 -2.45 -9.92 6.04
C GLN A 431 -1.65 -9.08 7.04
N VAL A 432 -2.32 -8.36 7.95
CA VAL A 432 -1.69 -7.62 9.05
C VAL A 432 -2.25 -8.14 10.35
N ARG A 433 -1.38 -8.57 11.27
CA ARG A 433 -1.74 -9.23 12.52
C ARG A 433 -1.02 -8.58 13.69
N TYR A 434 -1.70 -8.50 14.82
CA TYR A 434 -1.23 -7.82 16.02
C TYR A 434 -1.04 -8.83 17.15
N HIS A 435 0.05 -8.70 17.90
CA HIS A 435 0.51 -9.73 18.83
C HIS A 435 0.97 -9.16 20.17
N GLY A 436 0.82 -9.97 21.22
CA GLY A 436 1.21 -9.61 22.58
C GLY A 436 0.50 -8.34 23.05
N VAL A 437 1.22 -7.40 23.65
CA VAL A 437 0.64 -6.14 24.18
C VAL A 437 0.00 -5.24 23.11
N LEU A 438 0.28 -5.49 21.82
CA LEU A 438 -0.31 -4.73 20.71
C LEU A 438 -1.61 -5.37 20.17
N ALA A 439 -1.92 -6.61 20.56
CA ALA A 439 -3.12 -7.31 20.12
C ALA A 439 -4.39 -6.59 20.61
N PRO A 440 -5.45 -6.46 19.79
CA PRO A 440 -6.64 -5.64 20.11
C PRO A 440 -7.27 -5.90 21.47
N CYS A 441 -7.27 -7.16 21.93
CA CYS A 441 -7.89 -7.58 23.19
C CYS A 441 -6.88 -7.79 24.33
N ALA A 442 -5.62 -7.35 24.18
CA ALA A 442 -4.65 -7.45 25.26
C ALA A 442 -5.02 -6.45 26.38
N SER A 443 -5.12 -6.94 27.62
CA SER A 443 -5.50 -6.13 28.79
C SER A 443 -4.61 -4.90 28.99
N ALA A 444 -3.29 -5.06 28.78
CA ALA A 444 -2.33 -3.97 28.90
C ALA A 444 -2.34 -2.98 27.71
N ARG A 445 -3.07 -3.26 26.62
CA ARG A 445 -3.00 -2.49 25.37
C ARG A 445 -3.32 -1.01 25.57
N ALA A 446 -4.42 -0.71 26.28
CA ALA A 446 -4.90 0.66 26.49
C ALA A 446 -3.88 1.53 27.24
N ARG A 447 -2.99 0.91 28.02
CA ARG A 447 -1.95 1.58 28.81
C ARG A 447 -0.63 1.75 28.04
N ILE A 448 -0.51 1.12 26.87
CA ILE A 448 0.74 1.03 26.09
C ILE A 448 0.61 1.75 24.75
N VAL A 449 -0.50 1.55 24.03
CA VAL A 449 -0.66 2.15 22.71
C VAL A 449 -0.95 3.65 22.86
N PRO A 450 -0.42 4.51 21.97
CA PRO A 450 -0.68 5.96 22.06
C PRO A 450 -2.17 6.33 21.98
N GLY A 451 -2.97 5.48 21.32
CA GLY A 451 -4.38 5.78 21.04
C GLY A 451 -4.55 6.83 19.94
N PRO A 452 -5.79 7.11 19.51
CA PRO A 452 -6.07 8.20 18.59
C PRO A 452 -5.70 9.53 19.25
N ARG A 453 -4.83 10.32 18.61
CA ARG A 453 -4.51 11.66 19.09
C ARG A 453 -5.78 12.52 19.05
N PRO A 454 -6.16 13.22 20.13
CA PRO A 454 -7.25 14.18 20.05
C PRO A 454 -6.93 15.20 18.96
N ALA A 455 -7.92 15.51 18.11
CA ALA A 455 -7.78 16.59 17.15
C ALA A 455 -7.44 17.87 17.94
N PRO A 456 -6.54 18.74 17.44
CA PRO A 456 -6.38 20.06 18.04
C PRO A 456 -7.77 20.70 18.12
N GLU A 457 -8.11 21.25 19.29
CA GLU A 457 -9.35 22.00 19.42
C GLU A 457 -9.35 23.07 18.31
N PRO A 458 -10.46 23.22 17.55
CA PRO A 458 -10.56 24.35 16.65
C PRO A 458 -10.32 25.58 17.51
N ALA A 459 -9.36 26.42 17.13
CA ALA A 459 -9.15 27.70 17.78
C ALA A 459 -10.54 28.34 17.91
N GLY A 460 -10.99 28.50 19.16
CA GLY A 460 -12.24 29.21 19.42
C GLY A 460 -12.17 30.55 18.69
N PRO A 461 -13.31 31.14 18.28
CA PRO A 461 -13.30 32.47 17.70
C PRO A 461 -12.48 33.35 18.63
N GLN A 462 -11.30 33.78 18.17
CA GLN A 462 -10.56 34.82 18.84
C GLN A 462 -11.56 35.95 18.91
N ALA A 463 -12.01 36.27 20.13
CA ALA A 463 -12.81 37.45 20.35
C ALA A 463 -11.98 38.58 19.74
N ALA A 464 -12.45 39.11 18.62
CA ALA A 464 -11.93 40.36 18.11
C ALA A 464 -12.10 41.34 19.27
N GLU A 465 -10.98 41.83 19.80
CA GLU A 465 -11.02 42.94 20.74
C GLU A 465 -11.82 44.06 20.07
N PRO A 466 -12.81 44.65 20.76
CA PRO A 466 -13.58 45.73 20.18
C PRO A 466 -12.64 46.92 19.94
N ILE A 467 -12.30 47.17 18.68
CA ILE A 467 -11.73 48.43 18.23
C ILE A 467 -12.90 49.41 18.09
N PHE A 468 -13.17 50.15 19.15
CA PHE A 468 -13.96 51.39 19.13
C PHE A 468 -13.42 52.25 20.28
N ALA A 469 -13.26 53.56 20.20
CA ALA A 469 -13.49 54.54 19.16
C ALA A 469 -12.62 55.74 19.54
N ALA A 470 -12.24 56.55 18.55
CA ALA A 470 -11.59 57.83 18.80
C ALA A 470 -12.52 58.74 19.63
N SER A 471 -11.89 59.40 20.59
CA SER A 471 -12.45 60.37 21.53
C SER A 471 -13.16 61.52 20.82
N LEU A 472 -14.38 61.83 21.23
CA LEU A 472 -14.94 63.17 21.21
C LEU A 472 -15.80 63.35 22.48
N GLU A 473 -15.26 64.14 23.40
CA GLU A 473 -15.95 64.82 24.51
C GLU A 473 -17.15 65.63 23.96
N PRO A 474 -18.23 65.84 24.74
CA PRO A 474 -18.24 67.00 25.62
C PRO A 474 -18.93 66.81 26.99
N GLU A 475 -18.33 67.46 27.99
CA GLU A 475 -18.90 67.80 29.30
C GLU A 475 -19.95 68.93 29.25
N GLU A 476 -20.84 68.87 30.26
CA GLU A 476 -21.59 69.95 30.93
C GLU A 476 -22.70 70.75 30.21
N MET A 477 -23.95 70.62 30.71
CA MET A 477 -24.59 71.63 31.58
C MET A 477 -26.10 71.40 31.82
N ALA A 478 -26.45 71.28 33.11
CA ALA A 478 -27.53 71.94 33.86
C ALA A 478 -29.04 71.84 33.49
N HIS A 479 -29.84 71.94 34.58
CA HIS A 479 -31.31 72.12 34.73
C HIS A 479 -32.12 70.81 34.76
N GLY A 480 -32.79 70.37 35.83
CA GLY A 480 -33.50 71.09 36.90
C GLY A 480 -35.01 70.87 36.70
N GLY A 481 -35.68 70.09 37.56
CA GLY A 481 -37.14 69.94 37.44
C GLY A 481 -37.78 68.77 38.18
N GLN A 482 -38.34 69.09 39.33
CA GLN A 482 -39.14 68.32 40.29
C GLN A 482 -40.36 67.51 39.78
N LYS A 483 -40.66 66.44 40.55
CA LYS A 483 -41.97 65.95 41.07
C LYS A 483 -43.07 65.51 40.08
N ALA A 484 -43.59 64.29 40.26
CA ALA A 484 -44.78 64.06 41.09
C ALA A 484 -45.25 62.59 41.07
N SER A 485 -45.66 62.15 42.24
CA SER A 485 -46.30 60.92 42.65
C SER A 485 -47.83 60.96 42.52
N SER A 486 -48.48 59.84 42.18
CA SER A 486 -49.77 59.33 42.74
C SER A 486 -50.38 58.32 41.74
N HIS A 487 -50.45 57.01 42.01
CA HIS A 487 -51.47 56.33 42.83
C HIS A 487 -52.91 56.82 42.60
N THR A 488 -53.73 56.03 41.87
CA THR A 488 -54.81 55.12 42.36
C THR A 488 -55.50 54.49 41.14
N ASN A 489 -55.47 53.16 41.00
CA ASN A 489 -56.59 52.22 41.22
C ASN A 489 -57.87 52.53 40.46
N GLU A 490 -58.24 51.70 39.47
CA GLU A 490 -59.40 50.79 39.57
C GLU A 490 -59.54 49.87 38.34
N THR A 491 -59.78 48.61 38.69
CA THR A 491 -60.43 47.48 37.99
C THR A 491 -61.05 47.66 36.60
N GLY A 492 -60.76 46.70 35.72
CA GLY A 492 -61.80 46.06 34.88
C GLY A 492 -61.51 45.95 33.38
N SER A 493 -61.32 44.70 32.93
CA SER A 493 -61.58 44.17 31.57
C SER A 493 -60.66 44.57 30.41
N GLY A 494 -60.26 43.57 29.61
CA GLY A 494 -59.82 43.76 28.22
C GLY A 494 -58.45 43.20 27.87
N ASP A 495 -58.41 41.88 27.71
CA ASP A 495 -57.57 41.03 26.84
C ASP A 495 -56.32 41.56 26.09
N PHE A 496 -55.36 40.64 26.02
CA PHE A 496 -54.15 40.55 25.18
C PHE A 496 -52.92 41.35 25.64
N ASP A 497 -52.03 40.70 26.39
CA ASP A 497 -50.62 41.09 26.37
C ASP A 497 -49.59 39.94 26.39
N SER A 498 -48.85 39.94 25.29
CA SER A 498 -47.46 39.57 25.07
C SER A 498 -46.64 39.23 26.33
N ALA A 499 -46.45 37.94 26.58
CA ALA A 499 -45.44 37.46 27.51
C ALA A 499 -44.04 37.57 26.88
N THR A 500 -43.30 38.62 27.27
CA THR A 500 -41.85 38.70 27.08
C THR A 500 -41.17 37.68 28.01
N ARG A 501 -41.01 36.43 27.56
CA ARG A 501 -40.05 35.48 28.13
C ARG A 501 -38.76 35.57 27.34
N ALA A 502 -37.67 35.82 28.05
CA ALA A 502 -36.31 35.70 27.54
C ALA A 502 -36.12 34.39 26.76
N PRO A 503 -35.51 34.40 25.57
CA PRO A 503 -35.33 33.18 24.80
C PRO A 503 -34.31 32.29 25.52
N THR A 504 -34.80 31.19 26.08
CA THR A 504 -33.98 30.04 26.45
C THR A 504 -33.20 29.61 25.21
N SER A 505 -31.87 29.65 25.29
CA SER A 505 -30.95 29.25 24.24
C SER A 505 -31.30 27.84 23.74
N ALA A 506 -32.01 27.79 22.61
CA ALA A 506 -32.19 26.57 21.87
C ALA A 506 -30.79 26.04 21.53
N SER A 507 -30.48 24.83 22.02
CA SER A 507 -29.25 24.12 21.74
C SER A 507 -29.00 24.11 20.24
N ASP A 508 -27.98 24.84 19.77
CA ASP A 508 -27.60 24.93 18.36
C ASP A 508 -27.46 23.48 17.80
N PRO A 509 -28.34 23.05 16.88
CA PRO A 509 -28.28 21.72 16.29
C PRO A 509 -26.94 21.46 15.59
N TRP A 510 -26.27 22.52 15.12
CA TRP A 510 -24.96 22.46 14.52
C TRP A 510 -23.85 22.27 15.56
N ALA A 511 -23.98 22.84 16.76
CA ALA A 511 -23.07 22.57 17.88
C ALA A 511 -23.17 21.11 18.35
N ALA A 512 -24.40 20.58 18.46
CA ALA A 512 -24.62 19.17 18.77
C ALA A 512 -24.07 18.24 17.68
N ARG A 513 -24.16 18.63 16.39
CA ARG A 513 -23.57 17.87 15.28
C ARG A 513 -22.04 17.93 15.29
N ARG A 514 -21.44 19.12 15.51
CA ARG A 514 -19.98 19.29 15.67
C ARG A 514 -19.44 18.45 16.82
N ALA A 515 -20.15 18.41 17.96
CA ALA A 515 -19.79 17.56 19.10
C ALA A 515 -19.84 16.06 18.73
N ARG A 516 -20.90 15.59 18.03
CA ARG A 516 -20.99 14.19 17.55
C ARG A 516 -19.92 13.87 16.49
N GLU A 517 -19.56 14.82 15.64
CA GLU A 517 -18.50 14.67 14.64
C GLU A 517 -17.11 14.61 15.30
N ALA A 518 -16.85 15.45 16.31
CA ALA A 518 -15.64 15.40 17.14
C ALA A 518 -15.54 14.09 17.92
N GLN A 519 -16.65 13.61 18.50
CA GLN A 519 -16.73 12.34 19.21
C GLN A 519 -16.60 11.12 18.27
N ARG A 520 -17.05 11.24 17.00
CA ARG A 520 -16.75 10.26 15.94
C ARG A 520 -15.30 10.33 15.49
N ALA A 521 -14.64 11.50 15.50
CA ALA A 521 -13.25 11.67 15.12
C ALA A 521 -12.30 11.03 16.16
N THR A 522 -12.58 11.17 17.45
CA THR A 522 -11.81 10.52 18.53
C THR A 522 -11.89 8.99 18.51
N HIS A 523 -12.96 8.41 17.95
CA HIS A 523 -13.12 6.96 17.78
C HIS A 523 -12.60 6.40 16.44
N ARG A 524 -12.12 7.23 15.50
CA ARG A 524 -11.71 6.75 14.18
C ARG A 524 -10.36 6.06 14.23
N ARG A 525 -10.39 4.74 13.99
CA ARG A 525 -9.18 3.91 13.83
C ARG A 525 -8.49 4.09 12.45
N ARG A 526 -9.10 4.79 11.49
CA ARG A 526 -8.56 5.02 10.13
C ARG A 526 -8.73 6.46 9.70
N LEU A 527 -7.75 6.98 8.95
CA LEU A 527 -7.79 8.33 8.41
C LEU A 527 -8.83 8.42 7.28
N PRO A 528 -9.69 9.46 7.26
CA PRO A 528 -10.53 9.80 6.12
C PRO A 528 -9.71 9.95 4.84
N TRP A 529 -10.33 9.67 3.69
CA TRP A 529 -9.63 9.67 2.39
C TRP A 529 -8.89 10.98 2.10
N ALA A 530 -9.56 12.13 2.29
CA ALA A 530 -8.99 13.43 2.03
C ALA A 530 -7.83 13.76 2.98
N GLU A 531 -7.98 13.46 4.27
CA GLU A 531 -6.92 13.65 5.27
C GLU A 531 -5.69 12.77 4.99
N LEU A 532 -5.92 11.53 4.54
CA LEU A 532 -4.84 10.64 4.14
C LEU A 532 -4.10 11.18 2.91
N LEU A 533 -4.82 11.69 1.91
CA LEU A 533 -4.20 12.31 0.74
C LEU A 533 -3.40 13.55 1.13
N GLN A 534 -3.94 14.38 2.01
CA GLN A 534 -3.25 15.56 2.53
C GLN A 534 -1.96 15.18 3.27
N ARG A 535 -2.01 14.18 4.16
CA ARG A 535 -0.82 13.74 4.92
C ARG A 535 0.28 13.17 4.02
N VAL A 536 -0.10 12.39 3.01
CA VAL A 536 0.84 11.54 2.29
C VAL A 536 1.37 12.20 1.03
N PHE A 537 0.50 12.95 0.35
CA PHE A 537 0.78 13.54 -0.96
C PHE A 537 0.64 15.06 -0.94
N GLU A 538 0.30 15.67 0.20
CA GLU A 538 0.03 17.11 0.30
C GLU A 538 -1.06 17.54 -0.70
N VAL A 539 -2.03 16.65 -0.94
CA VAL A 539 -3.18 16.85 -1.82
C VAL A 539 -4.43 17.06 -0.98
N ASP A 540 -5.00 18.27 -1.03
CA ASP A 540 -6.32 18.52 -0.47
C ASP A 540 -7.38 18.21 -1.53
N ALA A 541 -7.93 16.99 -1.43
CA ALA A 541 -8.97 16.55 -2.36
C ALA A 541 -10.31 17.25 -2.18
N LEU A 542 -10.52 17.94 -1.05
CA LEU A 542 -11.69 18.77 -0.81
C LEU A 542 -11.40 20.24 -1.08
N ARG A 543 -10.23 20.62 -1.60
CA ARG A 543 -9.98 21.98 -2.07
C ARG A 543 -10.56 22.19 -3.47
N CYS A 544 -11.41 23.20 -3.61
CA CYS A 544 -11.94 23.63 -4.89
C CYS A 544 -10.79 24.16 -5.77
N PRO A 545 -10.61 23.65 -7.00
CA PRO A 545 -9.55 24.10 -7.90
C PRO A 545 -9.79 25.51 -8.45
N ARG A 546 -11.03 26.02 -8.41
CA ARG A 546 -11.40 27.32 -8.99
C ARG A 546 -11.24 28.46 -7.99
N CYS A 547 -11.75 28.30 -6.77
CA CYS A 547 -11.76 29.37 -5.76
C CYS A 547 -11.04 29.03 -4.46
N GLY A 548 -10.49 27.80 -4.32
CA GLY A 548 -9.79 27.38 -3.11
C GLY A 548 -10.69 27.00 -1.93
N ALA A 549 -12.00 27.28 -1.97
CA ALA A 549 -12.94 26.92 -0.90
C ALA A 549 -13.06 25.40 -0.70
N ARG A 550 -13.49 24.99 0.50
CA ARG A 550 -13.70 23.57 0.81
C ARG A 550 -14.96 23.04 0.12
N MET A 551 -14.82 21.95 -0.61
CA MET A 551 -15.90 21.20 -1.25
C MET A 551 -16.52 20.22 -0.27
N ARG A 552 -17.83 19.97 -0.40
CA ARG A 552 -18.56 18.95 0.37
C ARG A 552 -18.98 17.78 -0.51
N VAL A 553 -19.09 16.60 0.09
CA VAL A 553 -19.67 15.42 -0.58
C VAL A 553 -21.19 15.63 -0.65
N VAL A 554 -21.75 15.60 -1.86
CA VAL A 554 -23.20 15.76 -2.08
C VAL A 554 -23.87 14.40 -2.22
N SER A 555 -23.29 13.52 -3.03
CA SER A 555 -23.88 12.21 -3.31
C SER A 555 -22.82 11.18 -3.68
N ALA A 556 -23.18 9.92 -3.46
CA ALA A 556 -22.45 8.75 -3.97
C ALA A 556 -23.32 8.09 -5.04
N ILE A 557 -22.85 8.08 -6.28
CA ILE A 557 -23.55 7.46 -7.41
C ILE A 557 -22.95 6.08 -7.62
N GLU A 558 -23.60 5.06 -7.03
CA GLU A 558 -23.11 3.68 -7.02
C GLU A 558 -23.59 2.84 -8.21
N ASP A 559 -24.78 3.14 -8.75
CA ASP A 559 -25.31 2.43 -9.91
C ASP A 559 -24.58 2.85 -11.20
N PRO A 560 -23.89 1.93 -11.89
CA PRO A 560 -23.23 2.21 -13.17
C PRO A 560 -24.20 2.70 -14.25
N ALA A 561 -25.46 2.26 -14.28
CA ALA A 561 -26.43 2.75 -15.25
C ALA A 561 -26.72 4.25 -15.05
N VAL A 562 -26.91 4.67 -13.80
CA VAL A 562 -27.10 6.09 -13.43
C VAL A 562 -25.82 6.89 -13.67
N ALA A 563 -24.67 6.37 -13.26
CA ALA A 563 -23.38 7.02 -13.47
C ALA A 563 -23.14 7.33 -14.96
N ARG A 564 -23.38 6.36 -15.84
CA ARG A 564 -23.22 6.54 -17.30
C ARG A 564 -24.18 7.59 -17.88
N LYS A 565 -25.44 7.62 -17.44
CA LYS A 565 -26.40 8.67 -17.85
C LYS A 565 -25.92 10.05 -17.43
N ILE A 566 -25.46 10.22 -16.18
CA ILE A 566 -24.94 11.49 -15.68
C ILE A 566 -23.70 11.92 -16.48
N LEU A 567 -22.77 10.99 -16.73
CA LEU A 567 -21.56 11.29 -17.50
C LEU A 567 -21.88 11.72 -18.93
N ALA A 568 -22.85 11.09 -19.58
CA ALA A 568 -23.32 11.49 -20.90
C ALA A 568 -23.89 12.91 -20.90
N CYS A 569 -24.67 13.29 -19.88
CA CYS A 569 -25.16 14.66 -19.75
C CYS A 569 -24.06 15.70 -19.50
N LEU A 570 -22.92 15.27 -18.93
CA LEU A 570 -21.76 16.13 -18.62
C LEU A 570 -20.71 16.14 -19.73
N ASP A 571 -20.97 15.49 -20.87
CA ASP A 571 -20.01 15.28 -21.96
C ASP A 571 -18.67 14.66 -21.47
N LEU A 572 -18.78 13.75 -20.51
CA LEU A 572 -17.65 12.97 -19.99
C LEU A 572 -17.71 11.53 -20.50
N PRO A 573 -16.58 10.79 -20.56
CA PRO A 573 -16.57 9.40 -20.99
C PRO A 573 -17.53 8.51 -20.18
N ALA A 574 -18.69 8.23 -20.77
CA ALA A 574 -19.76 7.43 -20.18
C ALA A 574 -19.57 5.92 -20.42
N ARG A 575 -18.65 5.51 -21.29
CA ARG A 575 -18.36 4.09 -21.53
C ARG A 575 -17.06 3.71 -20.81
N ALA A 576 -17.09 2.60 -20.07
CA ALA A 576 -15.87 2.01 -19.55
C ALA A 576 -14.99 1.50 -20.71
N PRO A 577 -13.65 1.51 -20.58
CA PRO A 577 -12.77 0.93 -21.58
C PRO A 577 -13.19 -0.52 -21.91
N PRO A 578 -13.37 -0.87 -23.20
CA PRO A 578 -13.87 -2.18 -23.58
C PRO A 578 -12.86 -3.28 -23.24
N LEU A 579 -13.34 -4.42 -22.75
CA LEU A 579 -12.52 -5.63 -22.66
C LEU A 579 -12.34 -6.19 -24.06
N GLU A 580 -11.14 -6.70 -24.37
CA GLU A 580 -10.98 -7.48 -25.58
C GLU A 580 -11.73 -8.80 -25.40
N PRO A 581 -12.53 -9.23 -26.39
CA PRO A 581 -13.19 -10.52 -26.32
C PRO A 581 -12.13 -11.63 -26.24
N ALA A 582 -12.52 -12.79 -25.72
CA ALA A 582 -11.65 -13.95 -25.78
C ALA A 582 -11.27 -14.20 -27.26
N SER A 583 -9.99 -14.10 -27.56
CA SER A 583 -9.45 -14.43 -28.88
C SER A 583 -9.61 -15.93 -29.09
N GLY A 584 -10.50 -16.35 -29.99
CA GLY A 584 -10.71 -17.76 -30.35
C GLY A 584 -9.57 -18.36 -31.21
N GLU A 585 -8.49 -17.62 -31.42
CA GLU A 585 -7.33 -18.11 -32.17
C GLU A 585 -6.34 -18.81 -31.23
N PRO A 586 -6.00 -20.09 -31.47
CA PRO A 586 -4.76 -20.65 -30.96
C PRO A 586 -3.63 -19.78 -31.52
N LEU A 587 -2.68 -19.38 -30.69
CA LEU A 587 -1.45 -18.73 -31.12
C LEU A 587 -0.80 -19.54 -32.26
N GLY A 588 -1.03 -19.12 -33.52
CA GLY A 588 -0.33 -19.57 -34.72
C GLY A 588 -0.39 -21.07 -35.02
N SER A 589 -1.00 -21.43 -36.15
CA SER A 589 -0.96 -22.77 -36.74
C SER A 589 0.48 -23.26 -37.00
N ALA A 590 1.00 -24.06 -36.09
CA ALA A 590 1.93 -25.16 -36.37
C ALA A 590 1.78 -26.14 -35.21
N HIS A 591 1.46 -27.39 -35.52
CA HIS A 591 1.17 -28.48 -34.58
C HIS A 591 1.92 -28.40 -33.24
N GLY A 592 1.21 -28.00 -32.19
CA GLY A 592 1.67 -28.05 -30.81
C GLY A 592 0.48 -27.83 -29.89
N SER A 593 0.10 -28.84 -29.12
CA SER A 593 -0.84 -28.68 -28.02
C SER A 593 -0.36 -27.54 -27.12
N GLU A 594 -1.24 -26.62 -26.74
CA GLU A 594 -0.89 -25.56 -25.80
C GLU A 594 -0.70 -26.22 -24.42
N VAL A 595 0.56 -26.46 -24.04
CA VAL A 595 0.96 -27.24 -22.86
C VAL A 595 0.83 -26.36 -21.60
N TRP A 596 0.19 -26.89 -20.56
CA TRP A 596 0.39 -26.37 -19.21
C TRP A 596 1.50 -27.18 -18.60
N ALA A 597 2.28 -26.62 -17.68
CA ALA A 597 3.30 -27.40 -17.00
C ALA A 597 2.67 -28.70 -16.45
N GLU A 598 2.96 -29.84 -17.10
CA GLU A 598 2.41 -31.13 -16.73
C GLU A 598 3.07 -31.54 -15.43
N HIS A 599 2.24 -31.61 -14.38
CA HIS A 599 2.61 -31.91 -12.99
C HIS A 599 3.77 -31.05 -12.44
N PRO A 600 3.52 -29.82 -11.94
CA PRO A 600 4.51 -29.19 -11.07
C PRO A 600 4.68 -30.09 -9.84
N PRO A 601 5.85 -30.71 -9.59
CA PRO A 601 6.06 -31.48 -8.38
C PRO A 601 5.79 -30.59 -7.16
N TRP A 602 4.68 -30.84 -6.46
CA TRP A 602 4.46 -30.39 -5.08
C TRP A 602 5.50 -31.01 -4.15
N THR A 603 6.27 -31.98 -4.63
CA THR A 603 7.54 -32.40 -4.05
C THR A 603 8.55 -31.27 -4.28
N PHE A 604 8.43 -30.23 -3.48
CA PHE A 604 9.52 -29.30 -3.28
C PHE A 604 10.62 -30.07 -2.56
N ASP A 605 11.71 -30.39 -3.26
CA ASP A 605 12.94 -30.68 -2.56
C ASP A 605 13.31 -29.46 -1.68
N GLN A 606 13.96 -29.68 -0.54
CA GLN A 606 14.52 -28.59 0.28
C GLN A 606 15.61 -27.82 -0.49
N THR A 607 16.12 -28.42 -1.57
CA THR A 607 16.99 -27.79 -2.55
C THR A 607 16.26 -26.62 -3.24
N PRO A 608 16.88 -25.41 -3.32
CA PRO A 608 16.38 -24.33 -4.17
C PRO A 608 16.10 -24.87 -5.58
N PRO A 609 15.08 -24.37 -6.31
CA PRO A 609 14.67 -24.95 -7.59
C PRO A 609 15.85 -25.09 -8.57
N ASP A 610 16.32 -26.34 -8.68
CA ASP A 610 17.35 -26.95 -9.53
C ASP A 610 18.57 -26.06 -9.81
N GLY A 611 19.66 -26.29 -9.08
CA GLY A 611 21.01 -26.05 -9.59
C GLY A 611 21.45 -27.32 -10.30
N ASP A 612 21.25 -27.40 -11.62
CA ASP A 612 21.84 -28.48 -12.41
C ASP A 612 23.29 -28.10 -12.74
N ASP A 613 24.19 -29.03 -12.41
CA ASP A 613 25.59 -29.09 -12.80
C ASP A 613 25.79 -28.71 -14.29
N PRO A 614 26.81 -27.91 -14.63
CA PRO A 614 27.39 -28.02 -15.95
C PRO A 614 28.19 -29.33 -16.02
N ALA A 615 28.05 -30.05 -17.13
CA ALA A 615 28.95 -31.14 -17.50
C ALA A 615 30.43 -30.70 -17.44
#